data_AF-A0A7S7JLX0-F1
#
_entry.id   AF-A0A7S7JLX0-F1
#
_cell.length_a   1.000
_cell.length_b   1.000
_cell.length_c   1.000
_cell.angle_alpha   90.00
_cell.angle_beta   90.00
_cell.angle_gamma   90.00
#
_symmetry.space_group_name_H-M   'P 1'
#
loop_
_entity.id
_entity.type
_entity.pdbx_description
1 polymer ?
#
loop_
_entity_poly.entity_id
_entity_poly.type
_entity_poly.pdbx_seq_one_letter_code
_entity_poly.pdbx_strand_id
1 'polypeptide(L)'
;MILHAARSVDIDAIDCIYDNVSDLEGLEKAILVKEMGFNGKSAIHPDQLPILNRIFQPSDKEIQEALKILTLYKKISFTKPRCICY
;
A
#
# COMPACT_ATOMS: atom_id res chain seq x y z
N MET A 1 16.53 4.92 -1.76
CA MET A 1 17.30 4.31 -0.65
C MET A 1 16.46 4.12 0.61
N ILE A 2 15.67 5.11 1.05
CA ILE A 2 14.79 5.01 2.23
C ILE A 2 13.76 3.88 2.11
N LEU A 3 13.03 3.81 0.99
CA LEU A 3 12.01 2.77 0.80
C LEU A 3 12.57 1.34 0.88
N HIS A 4 13.70 1.08 0.22
CA HIS A 4 14.33 -0.24 0.27
C HIS A 4 14.79 -0.62 1.68
N ALA A 5 15.34 0.34 2.43
CA ALA A 5 15.72 0.11 3.82
C ALA A 5 14.49 -0.19 4.67
N ALA A 6 13.43 0.63 4.57
CA ALA A 6 12.18 0.43 5.31
C ALA A 6 11.56 -0.95 5.02
N ARG A 7 11.50 -1.35 3.75
CA ARG A 7 10.98 -2.66 3.35
C ARG A 7 11.83 -3.83 3.83
N SER A 8 13.14 -3.65 3.99
CA SER A 8 14.03 -4.70 4.50
C SER A 8 13.83 -5.03 5.97
N VAL A 9 13.24 -4.10 6.73
CA VAL A 9 12.97 -4.23 8.18
C VAL A 9 11.48 -4.17 8.51
N ASP A 10 10.62 -4.32 7.50
CA ASP A 10 9.14 -4.29 7.62
C ASP A 10 8.60 -3.03 8.31
N ILE A 11 9.17 -1.87 7.96
CA ILE A 11 8.74 -0.55 8.43
C ILE A 11 7.99 0.16 7.30
N ASP A 12 6.90 0.84 7.65
CA ASP A 12 6.14 1.67 6.71
C ASP A 12 6.94 2.90 6.28
N ALA A 13 6.97 3.15 4.96
CA ALA A 13 7.62 4.29 4.37
C ALA A 13 6.59 5.37 3.99
N ILE A 14 6.73 6.55 4.56
CA ILE A 14 5.87 7.71 4.29
C ILE A 14 6.68 8.78 3.57
N ASP A 15 6.12 9.34 2.50
CA ASP A 15 6.72 10.44 1.77
C ASP A 15 6.48 11.80 2.44
N CYS A 16 7.39 12.73 2.19
CA CYS A 16 7.42 14.06 2.79
C CYS A 16 6.25 14.94 2.36
N ILE A 17 6.16 16.14 2.95
CA ILE A 17 5.11 17.14 2.73
C ILE A 17 5.14 17.66 1.28
N TYR A 18 3.97 17.95 0.73
CA TYR A 18 3.81 18.85 -0.42
C TYR A 18 3.36 20.22 0.10
N ASP A 19 4.23 21.21 0.00
CA ASP A 19 4.09 22.53 0.64
C ASP A 19 3.19 23.50 -0.14
N ASN A 20 3.02 23.28 -1.45
CA ASN A 20 2.13 24.09 -2.27
C ASN A 20 0.66 23.70 -2.09
N VAL A 21 0.01 24.26 -1.07
CA VAL A 21 -1.38 23.98 -0.70
C VAL A 21 -2.39 24.37 -1.79
N SER A 22 -2.09 25.39 -2.59
CA SER A 22 -2.99 25.86 -3.66
C SER A 22 -2.96 24.99 -4.92
N ASP A 23 -1.91 24.17 -5.09
CA ASP A 23 -1.71 23.33 -6.27
C ASP A 23 -2.14 21.89 -6.00
N LEU A 24 -3.46 21.68 -6.00
CA LEU A 24 -4.05 20.36 -5.80
C LEU A 24 -3.81 19.42 -7.00
N GLU A 25 -3.61 19.96 -8.20
CA GLU A 25 -3.30 19.17 -9.40
C GLU A 25 -1.87 18.61 -9.33
N GLY A 26 -0.91 19.43 -8.86
CA GLY A 26 0.46 18.99 -8.58
C GLY A 26 0.52 17.88 -7.52
N LEU A 27 -0.40 17.88 -6.55
CA LEU A 27 -0.50 16.83 -5.54
C LEU A 27 -0.86 15.45 -6.13
N GLU A 28 -1.55 15.39 -7.28
CA GLU A 28 -1.89 14.11 -7.93
C GLU A 28 -0.65 13.31 -8.36
N LYS A 29 0.50 13.97 -8.53
CA LYS A 29 1.79 13.30 -8.78
C LYS A 29 2.23 12.37 -7.64
N ALA A 30 1.56 12.43 -6.48
CA ALA A 30 1.72 11.43 -5.42
C ALA A 30 1.38 9.99 -5.87
N ILE A 31 0.74 9.81 -7.02
CA ILE A 31 0.57 8.48 -7.64
C ILE A 31 1.92 7.78 -7.92
N LEU A 32 2.94 8.53 -8.32
CA LEU A 32 4.28 7.98 -8.57
C LEU A 32 4.89 7.42 -7.28
N VAL A 33 4.62 8.09 -6.16
CA VAL A 33 5.10 7.68 -4.84
C VAL A 33 4.41 6.38 -4.41
N LYS A 34 3.10 6.25 -4.64
CA LYS A 34 2.38 4.98 -4.46
C LYS A 34 2.97 3.86 -5.32
N GLU A 35 3.20 4.13 -6.62
CA GLU A 35 3.75 3.15 -7.56
C GLU A 35 5.16 2.68 -7.18
N MET A 36 5.97 3.56 -6.58
CA MET A 36 7.26 3.18 -6.03
C MET A 36 7.14 2.19 -4.86
N GLY A 37 6.01 2.19 -4.14
CA GLY A 37 5.73 1.29 -3.02
C GLY A 37 5.72 1.98 -1.65
N PHE A 38 5.62 3.31 -1.60
CA PHE A 38 5.38 4.02 -0.34
C PHE A 38 3.95 3.78 0.16
N ASN A 39 3.79 3.77 1.48
CA ASN A 39 2.51 3.55 2.13
C ASN A 39 1.62 4.80 2.14
N GLY A 40 2.20 5.98 2.02
CA GLY A 40 1.47 7.24 2.13
C GLY A 40 2.34 8.47 1.93
N LYS A 41 1.71 9.64 2.08
CA LYS A 41 2.34 10.96 2.04
C LYS A 41 1.79 11.82 3.15
N SER A 42 2.64 12.69 3.72
CA SER A 42 2.23 13.61 4.78
C SER A 42 1.35 14.75 4.24
N ALA A 43 0.24 15.01 4.92
CA ALA A 43 -0.68 16.12 4.63
C ALA A 43 -0.51 17.24 5.66
N ILE A 44 -0.47 18.48 5.19
CA ILE A 44 -0.43 19.68 6.05
C ILE A 44 -1.72 20.49 6.00
N HIS A 45 -2.59 20.21 5.02
CA HIS A 45 -3.88 20.89 4.85
C HIS A 45 -5.02 19.88 4.66
N PRO A 46 -6.21 20.10 5.25
CA PRO A 46 -7.37 19.20 5.10
C PRO A 46 -7.75 18.93 3.65
N ASP A 47 -7.62 19.92 2.76
CA ASP A 47 -7.95 19.78 1.33
C ASP A 47 -7.07 18.76 0.59
N GLN A 48 -5.92 18.38 1.16
CA GLN A 48 -5.05 17.35 0.60
C GLN A 48 -5.59 15.94 0.89
N LEU A 49 -6.40 15.76 1.94
CA LEU A 49 -6.87 14.45 2.40
C LEU A 49 -7.70 13.69 1.36
N PRO A 50 -8.68 14.28 0.67
CA PRO A 50 -9.49 13.54 -0.32
C PRO A 50 -8.64 12.98 -1.47
N ILE A 51 -7.64 13.75 -1.90
CA ILE A 51 -6.75 13.36 -3.01
C ILE A 51 -5.80 12.26 -2.55
N LEU A 52 -5.16 12.42 -1.39
CA LEU A 52 -4.26 11.41 -0.84
C LEU A 52 -4.98 10.10 -0.53
N ASN A 53 -6.16 10.16 0.09
CA ASN A 53 -6.97 8.97 0.34
C ASN A 53 -7.34 8.28 -0.96
N ARG A 54 -7.77 9.01 -1.99
CA ARG A 54 -8.09 8.43 -3.30
C ARG A 54 -6.88 7.73 -3.93
N ILE A 55 -5.69 8.28 -3.79
CA ILE A 55 -4.46 7.69 -4.35
C ILE A 55 -4.07 6.45 -3.55
N PHE A 56 -3.92 6.54 -2.24
CA PHE A 56 -3.37 5.46 -1.41
C PHE A 56 -4.37 4.39 -1.00
N GLN A 57 -5.67 4.63 -1.17
CA GLN A 57 -6.70 3.61 -0.93
C GLN A 57 -6.59 2.48 -1.99
N PRO A 58 -6.54 1.21 -1.56
CA PRO A 58 -6.62 0.09 -2.48
C PRO A 58 -7.99 0.03 -3.14
N SER A 59 -8.03 -0.35 -4.41
CA SER A 59 -9.27 -0.58 -5.14
C SER A 59 -9.98 -1.84 -4.65
N ASP A 60 -11.31 -1.88 -4.83
CA ASP A 60 -12.10 -3.08 -4.48
C ASP A 60 -11.57 -4.34 -5.19
N LYS A 61 -11.06 -4.20 -6.41
CA LYS A 61 -10.48 -5.30 -7.17
C LYS A 61 -9.24 -5.88 -6.47
N GLU A 62 -8.32 -5.03 -6.02
CA GLU A 62 -7.12 -5.45 -5.30
C GLU A 62 -7.47 -6.13 -3.97
N ILE A 63 -8.50 -5.61 -3.27
CA ILE A 63 -9.01 -6.22 -2.04
C ILE A 63 -9.57 -7.62 -2.32
N GLN A 64 -10.41 -7.78 -3.35
CA GLN A 64 -10.97 -9.09 -3.71
C GLN A 64 -9.89 -10.09 -4.11
N GLU A 65 -8.86 -9.65 -4.82
CA GLU A 65 -7.73 -10.49 -5.19
C GLU A 65 -6.92 -10.96 -3.98
N ALA A 66 -6.60 -10.05 -3.05
CA ALA A 66 -5.94 -10.40 -1.80
C ALA A 66 -6.76 -11.40 -0.96
N LEU A 67 -8.08 -11.18 -0.84
CA LEU A 67 -8.99 -12.10 -0.14
C LEU A 67 -9.05 -13.49 -0.80
N LYS A 68 -9.02 -13.55 -2.13
CA LYS A 68 -8.96 -14.81 -2.88
C LYS A 68 -7.68 -15.57 -2.59
N ILE A 69 -6.52 -14.90 -2.57
CA ILE A 69 -5.22 -15.50 -2.25
C ILE A 69 -5.24 -16.05 -0.82
N LEU A 70 -5.72 -15.27 0.15
CA LEU A 70 -5.86 -15.70 1.55
C LEU A 70 -6.76 -16.93 1.68
N THR A 71 -7.89 -16.96 0.96
CA THR A 71 -8.82 -18.09 0.97
C THR A 71 -8.18 -19.35 0.39
N LEU A 72 -7.44 -19.23 -0.71
CA LEU A 72 -6.72 -20.35 -1.33
C LEU A 72 -5.61 -20.87 -0.41
N TYR A 73 -4.81 -19.99 0.17
CA TYR A 73 -3.77 -20.33 1.14
C TYR A 73 -4.36 -21.10 2.33
N LYS A 74 -5.47 -20.61 2.88
CA LYS A 74 -6.19 -21.28 3.97
C LYS A 74 -6.64 -22.67 3.55
N LYS A 75 -7.30 -22.81 2.40
CA LYS A 75 -7.77 -24.11 1.88
C LYS A 75 -6.64 -25.13 1.74
N ILE A 76 -5.52 -24.74 1.13
CA ILE A 76 -4.34 -25.61 0.94
C ILE A 76 -3.76 -26.06 2.29
N SER A 77 -3.69 -25.14 3.26
CA SER A 77 -3.18 -25.42 4.61
C SER A 77 -4.01 -26.47 5.36
N PHE A 78 -5.31 -26.55 5.08
CA PHE A 78 -6.21 -27.57 5.67
C PHE A 78 -6.27 -28.89 4.90
N THR A 79 -5.89 -28.90 3.61
CA THR A 79 -5.96 -30.10 2.76
C THR A 79 -4.66 -30.89 2.66
N LYS A 80 -3.60 -30.53 3.39
CA LYS A 80 -2.39 -31.38 3.46
C LYS A 80 -2.69 -32.57 4.36
N PRO A 81 -2.83 -33.82 3.86
CA PRO A 81 -2.69 -34.96 4.74
C PRO A 81 -1.27 -34.91 5.30
N ARG A 82 -1.16 -35.11 6.61
CA ARG A 82 0.10 -35.25 7.34
C ARG A 82 0.74 -36.59 6.95
N CYS A 83 1.09 -36.77 5.68
CA CYS A 83 1.71 -37.99 5.17
C CYS A 83 3.23 -37.93 5.38
N ILE A 84 3.64 -38.51 6.50
CA ILE A 84 4.66 -39.57 6.66
C ILE A 84 5.97 -39.44 5.84
N CYS A 85 7.07 -39.35 6.60
CA CYS A 85 8.44 -39.84 6.41
C CYS A 85 9.04 -39.91 4.98
N TYR A 86 10.13 -39.17 4.78
CA TYR A 86 11.46 -39.74 4.50
C TYR A 86 12.51 -38.97 5.29
#